data_AF-A0A7E6FA26-F1
#
_entry.id   AF-A0A7E6FA26-F1
#
_cell.length_a   1.000
_cell.length_b   1.000
_cell.length_c   1.000
_cell.angle_alpha   90.00
_cell.angle_beta   90.00
_cell.angle_gamma   90.00
#
_symmetry.space_group_name_H-M   'P 1'
#
loop_
_entity.id
_entity.type
_entity.pdbx_description
1 polymer ?
#
loop_
_entity_poly.entity_id
_entity_poly.type
_entity_poly.pdbx_seq_one_letter_code
_entity_poly.pdbx_strand_id
1 'polypeptide(L)'
;MVEAEEIPTIDRAYIVSEKSLSLIAKHIKSGLTVIRLGMMLNIPNTVILRYLMSICGKYGLRDATEKEVHQLGKNLLIYWLRMKEHSKHKEKASLLTTALVECSLEGIANIVLENYNNQTEITDDQFLRYQ
;
A
#
# COMPACT_ATOMS: atom_id res chain seq x y z
N MET A 1 18.06 9.65 33.59
CA MET A 1 18.54 9.04 32.33
C MET A 1 17.38 8.24 31.81
N VAL A 2 16.72 8.70 30.74
CA VAL A 2 15.60 7.96 30.14
C VAL A 2 16.24 6.85 29.33
N GLU A 3 16.03 5.60 29.74
CA GLU A 3 16.43 4.44 28.94
C GLU A 3 15.78 4.59 27.56
N ALA A 4 16.60 4.67 26.52
CA ALA A 4 16.09 4.63 25.16
C ALA A 4 15.50 3.23 24.98
N GLU A 5 14.17 3.13 24.91
CA GLU A 5 13.49 1.90 24.52
C GLU A 5 14.06 1.47 23.16
N GLU A 6 14.80 0.35 23.14
CA GLU A 6 15.24 -0.27 21.91
C GLU A 6 14.00 -0.66 21.11
N ILE A 7 13.72 0.09 20.05
CA ILE A 7 12.63 -0.23 19.14
C ILE A 7 12.99 -1.56 18.47
N PRO A 8 12.17 -2.61 18.59
CA PRO A 8 12.48 -3.91 18.01
C PRO A 8 12.59 -3.78 16.49
N THR A 9 13.73 -4.22 15.95
CA THR A 9 13.97 -4.23 14.51
C THR A 9 13.42 -5.50 13.88
N ILE A 10 12.93 -5.38 12.65
CA ILE A 10 12.38 -6.48 11.85
C ILE A 10 13.13 -6.62 10.53
N ASP A 11 13.04 -7.78 9.90
CA ASP A 11 13.57 -7.95 8.53
C ASP A 11 12.85 -6.99 7.57
N ARG A 12 13.62 -6.36 6.68
CA ARG A 12 13.11 -5.50 5.60
C ARG A 12 12.12 -6.23 4.70
N ALA A 13 12.18 -7.56 4.65
CA ALA A 13 11.19 -8.41 3.98
C ALA A 13 9.76 -8.20 4.50
N TYR A 14 9.60 -7.86 5.78
CA TYR A 14 8.29 -7.68 6.40
C TYR A 14 7.68 -6.29 6.16
N ILE A 15 8.49 -5.31 5.73
CA ILE A 15 8.04 -3.93 5.47
C ILE A 15 7.11 -3.85 4.26
N VAL A 16 7.39 -4.64 3.22
CA VAL A 16 6.53 -4.78 2.04
C VAL A 16 5.98 -6.20 2.02
N SER A 17 5.03 -6.47 2.92
CA SER A 17 4.36 -7.74 3.14
C SER A 17 2.85 -7.62 2.92
N GLU A 18 2.13 -8.73 2.83
CA GLU A 18 0.67 -8.69 2.71
C GLU A 18 0.01 -7.94 3.90
N LYS A 19 0.59 -8.04 5.09
CA LYS A 19 0.12 -7.34 6.30
C LYS A 19 0.25 -5.83 6.15
N SER A 20 1.45 -5.33 5.83
CA SER A 20 1.70 -3.90 5.70
C SER A 20 0.96 -3.28 4.51
N LEU A 21 0.86 -3.98 3.38
CA LEU A 21 0.09 -3.54 2.22
C LEU A 21 -1.41 -3.47 2.52
N SER A 22 -1.94 -4.38 3.35
CA SER A 22 -3.32 -4.31 3.81
C SER A 22 -3.58 -3.08 4.68
N LEU A 23 -2.62 -2.70 5.53
CA LEU A 23 -2.69 -1.46 6.33
C LEU A 23 -2.62 -0.23 5.43
N ILE A 24 -1.68 -0.18 4.49
CA ILE A 24 -1.55 0.93 3.53
C ILE A 24 -2.86 1.13 2.76
N ALA A 25 -3.48 0.06 2.27
CA ALA A 25 -4.76 0.15 1.54
C ALA A 25 -5.90 0.78 2.34
N LYS A 26 -5.93 0.57 3.67
CA LYS A 26 -6.94 1.15 4.58
C LYS A 26 -6.86 2.67 4.67
N HIS A 27 -5.71 3.25 4.35
CA HIS A 27 -5.50 4.71 4.43
C HIS A 27 -5.66 5.43 3.09
N ILE A 28 -6.02 4.71 2.01
CA ILE A 28 -6.32 5.30 0.70
C ILE A 28 -7.83 5.49 0.57
N LYS A 29 -8.31 6.72 0.84
CA LYS A 29 -9.74 7.04 0.90
C LYS A 29 -10.42 7.18 -0.48
N SER A 30 -9.65 7.30 -1.55
CA SER A 30 -10.15 7.54 -2.91
C SER A 30 -10.00 6.30 -3.78
N GLY A 31 -11.12 5.80 -4.30
CA GLY A 31 -11.13 4.68 -5.25
C GLY A 31 -10.39 5.00 -6.56
N LEU A 32 -10.44 6.25 -7.03
CA LEU A 32 -9.67 6.67 -8.20
C LEU A 32 -8.16 6.63 -7.92
N THR A 33 -7.74 7.01 -6.71
CA THR A 33 -6.34 6.92 -6.30
C THR A 33 -5.88 5.47 -6.21
N VAL A 34 -6.74 4.56 -5.72
CA VAL A 34 -6.46 3.11 -5.72
C VAL A 34 -6.23 2.57 -7.15
N ILE A 35 -7.08 2.95 -8.11
CA ILE A 35 -6.92 2.55 -9.51
C ILE A 35 -5.62 3.11 -10.09
N ARG A 36 -5.36 4.42 -9.89
CA ARG A 36 -4.14 5.08 -10.37
C ARG A 36 -2.90 4.41 -9.79
N LEU A 37 -2.91 4.07 -8.50
CA LEU A 37 -1.82 3.35 -7.84
C LEU A 37 -1.58 1.98 -8.48
N GLY A 38 -2.64 1.23 -8.76
CA GLY A 38 -2.53 -0.04 -9.48
C GLY A 38 -1.89 0.12 -10.86
N MET A 39 -2.26 1.16 -11.61
CA MET A 39 -1.66 1.48 -12.91
C MET A 39 -0.18 1.87 -12.79
N MET A 40 0.18 2.73 -11.82
CA MET A 40 1.56 3.14 -11.57
C MET A 40 2.47 1.98 -11.15
N LEU A 41 1.90 0.99 -10.46
CA LEU A 41 2.58 -0.26 -10.10
C LEU A 41 2.68 -1.27 -11.27
N ASN A 42 2.26 -0.86 -12.48
CA ASN A 42 2.23 -1.68 -13.69
C ASN A 42 1.38 -2.96 -13.54
N ILE A 43 0.30 -2.91 -12.74
CA ILE A 43 -0.69 -3.99 -12.73
C ILE A 43 -1.46 -3.95 -14.07
N PRO A 44 -1.64 -5.09 -14.77
CA PRO A 44 -2.38 -5.10 -16.02
C PRO A 44 -3.79 -4.53 -15.86
N ASN A 45 -4.21 -3.63 -16.77
CA ASN A 45 -5.53 -3.00 -16.71
C ASN A 45 -6.68 -4.01 -16.68
N THR A 46 -6.53 -5.16 -17.33
CA THR A 46 -7.51 -6.26 -17.29
C THR A 46 -7.68 -6.83 -15.88
N VAL A 47 -6.62 -6.91 -15.09
CA VAL A 47 -6.66 -7.32 -13.68
C VAL A 47 -7.34 -6.26 -12.84
N ILE A 48 -7.00 -4.98 -13.06
CA ILE A 48 -7.60 -3.84 -12.36
C ILE A 48 -9.13 -3.82 -12.58
N LEU A 49 -9.56 -3.90 -13.84
CA LEU A 49 -10.99 -3.93 -14.20
C LEU A 49 -11.70 -5.14 -13.61
N ARG A 50 -11.06 -6.32 -13.62
CA ARG A 50 -11.63 -7.53 -13.02
C ARG A 50 -11.89 -7.35 -11.52
N TYR A 51 -10.93 -6.82 -10.76
CA TYR A 51 -11.14 -6.57 -9.34
C TYR A 51 -12.16 -5.47 -9.09
N LEU A 52 -12.13 -4.39 -9.87
CA LEU A 52 -13.13 -3.32 -9.78
C LEU A 52 -14.55 -3.87 -9.97
N MET A 53 -14.77 -4.66 -11.02
CA MET A 53 -16.07 -5.28 -11.30
C MET A 53 -16.49 -6.31 -10.25
N SER A 54 -15.55 -7.09 -9.71
CA SER A 54 -15.88 -8.12 -8.72
C SER A 54 -16.16 -7.55 -7.33
N ILE A 55 -15.62 -6.38 -7.00
CA ILE A 55 -15.72 -5.77 -5.68
C ILE A 55 -16.79 -4.69 -5.65
N CYS A 56 -16.75 -3.73 -6.58
CA CYS A 56 -17.66 -2.58 -6.62
C CYS A 56 -18.89 -2.80 -7.52
N GLY A 57 -18.99 -3.99 -8.15
CA GLY A 57 -20.15 -4.39 -8.93
C GLY A 57 -20.40 -3.53 -10.17
N LYS A 58 -21.68 -3.46 -10.58
CA LYS A 58 -22.13 -2.90 -11.86
C LYS A 58 -21.88 -1.40 -12.01
N TYR A 59 -21.86 -0.65 -10.91
CA TYR A 59 -21.71 0.81 -10.92
C TYR A 59 -20.27 1.27 -10.71
N GLY A 60 -19.33 0.34 -10.52
CA GLY A 60 -17.90 0.64 -10.36
C GLY A 60 -17.63 1.56 -9.18
N LEU A 61 -16.69 2.49 -9.35
CA LEU A 61 -16.26 3.39 -8.27
C LEU A 61 -17.31 4.43 -7.85
N ARG A 62 -18.35 4.66 -8.65
CA ARG A 62 -19.32 5.75 -8.40
C ARG A 62 -20.08 5.56 -7.09
N ASP A 63 -20.47 4.31 -6.81
CA ASP A 63 -21.27 3.95 -5.64
C ASP A 63 -20.45 3.08 -4.65
N ALA A 64 -19.12 3.07 -4.79
CA ALA A 64 -18.26 2.24 -3.95
C ALA A 64 -18.19 2.79 -2.53
N THR A 65 -18.53 1.94 -1.57
CA THR A 65 -18.34 2.19 -0.14
C THR A 65 -16.85 2.25 0.20
N GLU A 66 -16.52 2.90 1.32
CA GLU A 66 -15.15 2.92 1.86
C GLU A 66 -14.59 1.50 2.04
N LYS A 67 -15.42 0.56 2.50
CA LYS A 67 -15.05 -0.86 2.64
C LYS A 67 -14.67 -1.49 1.30
N GLU A 68 -15.39 -1.18 0.22
CA GLU A 68 -15.09 -1.69 -1.12
C GLU A 68 -13.82 -1.05 -1.69
N VAL A 69 -13.60 0.25 -1.46
CA VAL A 69 -12.36 0.94 -1.84
C VAL A 69 -11.15 0.31 -1.13
N HIS A 70 -11.25 0.07 0.18
CA HIS A 70 -10.21 -0.61 0.95
C HIS A 70 -9.95 -2.02 0.44
N GLN A 71 -11.01 -2.78 0.17
CA GLN A 71 -10.89 -4.15 -0.35
C GLN A 71 -10.24 -4.18 -1.74
N LEU A 72 -10.59 -3.22 -2.61
CA LEU A 72 -9.99 -3.04 -3.93
C LEU A 72 -8.50 -2.71 -3.81
N GLY A 73 -8.14 -1.74 -2.98
CA GLY A 73 -6.74 -1.35 -2.74
C GLY A 73 -5.91 -2.52 -2.22
N LYS A 74 -6.44 -3.24 -1.22
CA LYS A 74 -5.80 -4.43 -0.66
C LYS A 74 -5.54 -5.49 -1.73
N ASN A 75 -6.55 -5.82 -2.54
CA ASN A 75 -6.42 -6.86 -3.55
C ASN A 75 -5.41 -6.48 -4.65
N LEU A 76 -5.38 -5.22 -5.07
CA LEU A 76 -4.42 -4.73 -6.05
C LEU A 76 -3.00 -4.74 -5.51
N LEU A 77 -2.77 -4.26 -4.29
CA LEU A 77 -1.43 -4.25 -3.69
C LEU A 77 -0.90 -5.67 -3.44
N ILE A 78 -1.75 -6.59 -2.97
CA ILE A 78 -1.36 -8.00 -2.80
C ILE A 78 -1.07 -8.65 -4.15
N TYR A 79 -1.88 -8.38 -5.18
CA TYR A 79 -1.61 -8.87 -6.52
C TYR A 79 -0.25 -8.37 -7.04
N TRP A 80 0.06 -7.08 -6.86
CA TRP A 80 1.36 -6.52 -7.21
C TRP A 80 2.52 -7.18 -6.43
N LEU A 81 2.36 -7.44 -5.14
CA LEU A 81 3.38 -8.12 -4.34
C LEU A 81 3.73 -9.50 -4.95
N ARG A 82 2.72 -10.24 -5.40
CA ARG A 82 2.89 -11.54 -6.08
C ARG A 82 3.59 -11.41 -7.43
N MET A 83 3.26 -10.38 -8.23
CA MET A 83 4.01 -10.07 -9.46
C MET A 83 5.49 -9.80 -9.22
N LYS A 84 5.85 -9.41 -8.00
CA LYS A 84 7.22 -9.08 -7.59
C LYS A 84 7.84 -10.14 -6.70
N GLU A 85 7.34 -11.38 -6.67
CA GLU A 85 7.82 -12.41 -5.74
C GLU A 85 9.36 -12.56 -5.75
N HIS A 86 9.97 -12.50 -6.94
CA HIS A 86 11.43 -12.63 -7.13
C HIS A 86 12.22 -11.31 -7.06
N SER A 87 11.55 -10.15 -6.92
CA SER A 87 12.23 -8.86 -6.80
C SER A 87 12.86 -8.68 -5.41
N LYS A 88 13.97 -7.96 -5.36
CA LYS A 88 14.66 -7.62 -4.10
C LYS A 88 13.78 -6.73 -3.23
N HIS A 89 13.85 -6.86 -1.91
CA HIS A 89 13.04 -6.05 -0.98
C HIS A 89 13.26 -4.54 -1.15
N LYS A 90 14.51 -4.12 -1.42
CA LYS A 90 14.84 -2.72 -1.72
C LYS A 90 14.11 -2.20 -2.96
N GLU A 91 14.05 -3.03 -4.00
CA GLU A 91 13.36 -2.69 -5.25
C GLU A 91 11.85 -2.59 -5.03
N LYS A 92 11.27 -3.54 -4.28
CA LYS A 92 9.84 -3.49 -3.90
C LYS A 92 9.50 -2.19 -3.16
N ALA A 93 10.27 -1.85 -2.13
CA ALA A 93 10.07 -0.63 -1.36
C ALA A 93 10.19 0.61 -2.24
N SER A 94 11.24 0.69 -3.07
CA SER A 94 11.46 1.81 -3.99
C SER A 94 10.33 1.98 -5.01
N LEU A 95 9.86 0.90 -5.64
CA LEU A 95 8.79 0.95 -6.62
C LEU A 95 7.47 1.39 -5.96
N LEU A 96 7.19 0.88 -4.77
CA LEU A 96 5.99 1.24 -4.00
C LEU A 96 6.02 2.72 -3.61
N THR A 97 7.12 3.22 -3.05
CA THR A 97 7.22 4.62 -2.63
C THR A 97 7.12 5.58 -3.80
N THR A 98 7.77 5.28 -4.94
CA THR A 98 7.62 6.07 -6.16
C THR A 98 6.16 6.09 -6.63
N ALA A 99 5.48 4.94 -6.70
CA ALA A 99 4.10 4.89 -7.15
C ALA A 99 3.13 5.63 -6.20
N LEU A 100 3.38 5.60 -4.89
CA LEU A 100 2.60 6.35 -3.90
C LEU A 100 2.76 7.86 -4.08
N VAL A 101 4.00 8.35 -4.26
CA VAL A 101 4.26 9.78 -4.53
C VAL A 101 3.57 10.23 -5.81
N GLU A 102 3.68 9.45 -6.89
CA GLU A 102 3.01 9.73 -8.18
C GLU A 102 1.47 9.73 -8.08
N CYS A 103 0.92 9.18 -7.00
CA CYS A 103 -0.52 9.18 -6.69
C CYS A 103 -0.91 10.23 -5.64
N SER A 104 -0.02 11.16 -5.31
CA SER A 104 -0.23 12.18 -4.26
C SER A 104 -0.51 11.56 -2.88
N LEU A 105 0.21 10.48 -2.56
CA LEU A 105 0.19 9.79 -1.28
C LEU A 105 1.55 9.91 -0.58
N GLU A 106 2.15 11.10 -0.58
CA GLU A 106 3.50 11.38 -0.07
C GLU A 106 3.63 11.02 1.41
N GLY A 107 2.60 11.27 2.22
CA GLY A 107 2.59 10.89 3.64
C GLY A 107 2.72 9.37 3.85
N ILE A 108 2.00 8.58 3.05
CA ILE A 108 2.09 7.12 3.08
C ILE A 108 3.43 6.65 2.54
N ALA A 109 3.95 7.28 1.48
CA ALA A 109 5.27 6.97 0.92
C ALA A 109 6.39 7.18 1.94
N ASN A 110 6.32 8.26 2.72
CA ASN A 110 7.27 8.56 3.79
C ASN A 110 7.25 7.49 4.88
N ILE A 111 6.08 7.03 5.31
CA ILE A 111 5.96 5.92 6.28
C ILE A 111 6.68 4.68 5.74
N VAL A 112 6.41 4.26 4.50
CA VAL A 112 7.06 3.07 3.92
C VAL A 112 8.57 3.22 3.89
N LEU A 113 9.07 4.41 3.49
CA LEU A 113 10.51 4.68 3.39
C LEU A 113 11.19 4.72 4.76
N GLU A 114 10.60 5.41 5.74
CA GLU A 114 11.09 5.49 7.11
C GLU A 114 11.18 4.11 7.75
N ASN A 115 10.08 3.34 7.69
CA ASN A 115 10.02 1.99 8.23
C ASN A 115 11.01 1.04 7.54
N TYR A 116 11.19 1.18 6.22
CA TYR A 116 12.17 0.38 5.48
C TYR A 116 13.63 0.69 5.90
N ASN A 117 13.95 1.96 6.08
CA ASN A 117 15.29 2.41 6.47
C ASN A 117 15.61 2.03 7.92
N ASN A 118 14.63 2.21 8.81
CA ASN A 118 14.75 1.97 10.24
C ASN A 118 14.49 0.50 10.64
N GLN A 119 14.06 -0.34 9.70
CA GLN A 119 13.73 -1.74 9.96
C GLN A 119 12.63 -1.88 11.03
N THR A 120 11.60 -1.04 10.98
CA THR A 120 10.49 -1.03 11.96
C THR A 120 9.16 -1.40 11.31
N GLU A 121 8.28 -2.07 12.04
CA GLU A 121 6.97 -2.47 11.51
C GLU A 121 6.08 -1.26 11.18
N ILE A 122 5.37 -1.34 10.04
CA ILE A 122 4.33 -0.36 9.70
C ILE A 122 3.11 -0.61 10.60
N THR A 123 2.73 0.39 11.38
CA THR A 123 1.58 0.35 12.30
C THR A 123 0.50 1.37 11.92
N ASP A 124 -0.74 1.14 12.34
CA ASP A 124 -1.89 2.00 11.98
C ASP A 124 -1.72 3.44 12.51
N ASP A 125 -1.09 3.59 13.69
CA ASP A 125 -0.89 4.90 14.35
C ASP A 125 0.03 5.84 13.56
N GLN A 126 0.93 5.31 12.73
CA GLN A 126 1.83 6.13 11.93
C GLN A 126 1.09 6.94 10.87
N PHE A 127 -0.07 6.46 10.42
CA PHE A 127 -0.89 7.12 9.42
C PHE A 127 -1.71 8.28 9.98
N LEU A 128 -1.93 8.34 11.30
CA LEU A 128 -2.64 9.44 11.96
C LEU A 128 -1.96 10.80 11.77
N ARG A 129 -0.66 10.81 11.47
CA ARG A 129 0.14 12.02 11.25
C ARG A 129 -0.09 12.70 9.89
N TYR A 130 -0.79 12.02 8.99
CA TYR A 130 -0.96 12.44 7.59
C TYR A 130 -2.43 12.51 7.14
N GLN A 131 -3.38 12.41 8.08
CA GLN A 131 -4.81 12.63 7.85
C GLN A 131 -5.19 14.10 8.01
#